data_AF-A0A3S4EF18-F1
#
_entry.id   AF-A0A3S4EF18-F1
#
_cell.length_a   1.000
_cell.length_b   1.000
_cell.length_c   1.000
_cell.angle_alpha   90.00
_cell.angle_beta   90.00
_cell.angle_gamma   90.00
#
_symmetry.space_group_name_H-M   'P 1'
#
loop_
_entity.id
_entity.type
_entity.pdbx_description
1 polymer ?
#
loop_
_entity_poly.entity_id
_entity_poly.type
_entity_poly.pdbx_seq_one_letter_code
_entity_poly.pdbx_strand_id
1 'polypeptide(L)'
;MPPAGSTVPTPNRQQTAQVVAGRAYINTRPEIITGRMLGKYDNGLGNSWQDAHGMRFFHDGEVSFPYLSDGMWFLTQQQRWGLLSAEPDYLAVAKQINRIDVYRQAATAVGGVNLPASEMRASTLIDGKRWDGSNPGGLCQQFCC
;
A
#
# COMPACT_ATOMS: atom_id res chain seq x y z
N MET A 1 -14.10 6.22 17.44
CA MET A 1 -14.44 7.05 16.26
C MET A 1 -13.14 7.56 15.66
N PRO A 2 -12.67 7.05 14.51
CA PRO A 2 -11.53 7.66 13.83
C PRO A 2 -11.98 8.94 13.09
N PRO A 3 -11.15 9.99 13.06
CA PRO A 3 -11.49 11.28 12.47
C PRO A 3 -11.52 11.23 10.93
N ALA A 4 -12.34 12.08 10.34
CA ALA A 4 -12.52 12.23 8.90
C ALA A 4 -11.26 12.83 8.24
N GLY A 5 -10.33 11.98 7.81
CA GLY A 5 -9.18 12.33 6.97
C GLY A 5 -9.37 11.88 5.51
N SER A 6 -9.30 12.84 4.58
CA SER A 6 -9.28 12.79 3.10
C SER A 6 -9.74 11.53 2.35
N THR A 7 -10.92 11.01 2.66
CA THR A 7 -11.57 10.12 1.70
C THR A 7 -11.92 10.94 0.46
N VAL A 8 -11.31 10.62 -0.69
CA VAL A 8 -11.83 11.05 -2.00
C VAL A 8 -13.35 10.82 -1.94
N PRO A 9 -14.18 11.87 -2.08
CA PRO A 9 -15.62 11.76 -1.92
C PRO A 9 -16.15 10.61 -2.78
N THR A 10 -17.11 9.85 -2.28
CA THR A 10 -17.74 8.73 -3.00
C THR A 10 -18.10 9.07 -4.46
N PRO A 11 -18.60 10.28 -4.80
CA PRO A 11 -18.84 10.69 -6.19
C PRO A 11 -17.57 10.69 -7.06
N ASN A 12 -16.46 11.18 -6.52
CA ASN A 12 -15.18 11.25 -7.24
C ASN A 12 -14.63 9.84 -7.50
N ARG A 13 -14.88 8.86 -6.62
CA ARG A 13 -14.46 7.46 -6.82
C ARG A 13 -15.21 6.78 -7.97
N GLN A 14 -16.51 7.07 -8.12
CA GLN A 14 -17.30 6.56 -9.24
C GLN A 14 -16.81 7.15 -10.56
N GLN A 15 -16.52 8.45 -10.59
CA GLN A 15 -15.96 9.09 -11.78
C GLN A 15 -14.58 8.53 -12.14
N THR A 16 -13.69 8.33 -11.16
CA THR A 16 -12.39 7.66 -11.39
C THR A 16 -12.58 6.27 -11.98
N ALA A 17 -13.52 5.47 -11.45
CA ALA A 17 -13.80 4.14 -11.97
C ALA A 17 -14.28 4.17 -13.44
N GLN A 18 -15.12 5.14 -13.81
CA GLN A 18 -15.59 5.32 -15.18
C GLN A 18 -14.45 5.71 -16.14
N VAL A 19 -13.60 6.65 -15.73
CA VAL A 19 -12.46 7.11 -16.55
C VAL A 19 -11.48 5.95 -16.80
N VAL A 20 -11.08 5.25 -15.74
CA VAL A 20 -10.12 4.14 -15.81
C VAL A 20 -10.67 2.94 -16.59
N ALA A 21 -11.99 2.71 -16.56
CA ALA A 21 -12.64 1.67 -17.34
C ALA A 21 -12.66 1.95 -18.85
N GLY A 22 -12.46 3.21 -19.26
CA GLY A 22 -12.56 3.63 -20.66
C GLY A 22 -11.62 2.86 -21.59
N ARG A 23 -11.98 2.83 -22.88
CA ARG A 23 -11.23 2.11 -23.94
C ARG A 23 -9.77 2.54 -24.06
N ALA A 24 -9.47 3.79 -23.74
CA ALA A 24 -8.10 4.32 -23.78
C ALA A 24 -7.20 3.79 -22.64
N TYR A 25 -7.78 3.17 -21.61
CA TYR A 25 -7.08 2.68 -20.43
C TYR A 25 -7.27 1.16 -20.31
N ILE A 26 -8.11 0.69 -19.38
CA ILE A 26 -8.31 -0.74 -19.12
C ILE A 26 -9.24 -1.40 -20.15
N ASN A 27 -10.09 -0.62 -20.82
CA ASN A 27 -11.06 -1.11 -21.79
C ASN A 27 -11.96 -2.23 -21.22
N THR A 28 -12.60 -1.96 -20.08
CA THR A 28 -13.48 -2.91 -19.40
C THR A 28 -14.81 -2.27 -19.01
N ARG A 29 -15.77 -3.07 -18.54
CA ARG A 29 -17.04 -2.55 -18.04
C ARG A 29 -16.84 -1.80 -16.72
N PRO A 30 -17.31 -0.55 -16.56
CA PRO A 30 -17.14 0.22 -15.32
C PRO A 30 -17.67 -0.48 -14.06
N GLU A 31 -18.71 -1.29 -14.21
CA GLU A 31 -19.34 -2.07 -13.13
C GLU A 31 -18.35 -3.00 -12.41
N ILE A 32 -17.36 -3.54 -13.15
CA ILE A 32 -16.35 -4.47 -12.61
C ILE A 32 -15.40 -3.75 -11.63
N ILE A 33 -15.07 -2.48 -11.91
CA ILE A 33 -14.11 -1.69 -11.13
C ILE A 33 -14.82 -0.95 -9.98
N THR A 34 -16.03 -0.45 -10.24
CA THR A 34 -16.75 0.44 -9.33
C THR A 34 -16.98 -0.19 -7.96
N GLY A 35 -17.33 -1.49 -7.90
CA GLY A 35 -17.51 -2.20 -6.62
C GLY A 35 -16.26 -2.13 -5.73
N ARG A 36 -15.09 -2.45 -6.29
CA ARG A 36 -13.80 -2.48 -5.59
C ARG A 36 -13.39 -1.08 -5.10
N MET A 37 -13.62 -0.05 -5.93
CA MET A 37 -13.36 1.37 -5.59
C MET A 37 -14.24 1.89 -4.44
N LEU A 38 -15.45 1.34 -4.32
CA LEU A 38 -16.40 1.66 -3.27
C LEU A 38 -16.30 0.73 -2.04
N GLY A 39 -15.37 -0.24 -2.04
CA GLY A 39 -15.22 -1.23 -0.98
C GLY A 39 -16.37 -2.25 -0.92
N LYS A 40 -17.15 -2.39 -1.99
CA LYS A 40 -18.17 -3.42 -2.15
C LYS A 40 -17.55 -4.63 -2.80
N TYR A 41 -17.37 -5.68 -2.01
CA TYR A 41 -16.68 -6.89 -2.43
C TYR A 41 -17.66 -8.06 -2.54
N ASP A 42 -17.48 -8.84 -3.60
CA ASP A 42 -18.15 -10.11 -3.86
C ASP A 42 -17.06 -11.13 -4.22
N ASN A 43 -17.11 -12.32 -3.61
CA ASN A 43 -16.16 -13.40 -3.85
C ASN A 43 -16.62 -14.41 -4.91
N GLY A 44 -17.83 -14.27 -5.46
CA GLY A 44 -18.41 -15.19 -6.44
C GLY A 44 -18.85 -16.55 -5.85
N LEU A 45 -18.69 -16.76 -4.54
CA LEU A 45 -19.10 -17.96 -3.80
C LEU A 45 -20.34 -17.68 -2.92
N GLY A 46 -21.10 -16.64 -3.25
CA GLY A 46 -22.32 -16.24 -2.54
C GLY A 46 -22.08 -15.30 -1.34
N ASN A 47 -20.84 -14.87 -1.08
CA ASN A 47 -20.54 -13.93 0.00
C ASN A 47 -20.23 -12.54 -0.58
N SER A 48 -20.93 -11.54 -0.03
CA SER A 48 -20.68 -10.13 -0.31
C SER A 48 -20.54 -9.34 0.99
N TRP A 49 -19.59 -8.40 1.06
CA TRP A 49 -19.40 -7.55 2.23
C TRP A 49 -19.00 -6.12 1.86
N GLN A 50 -19.24 -5.20 2.78
CA GLN A 50 -18.76 -3.83 2.71
C GLN A 50 -17.48 -3.72 3.55
N ASP A 51 -16.38 -3.39 2.89
CA ASP A 51 -15.09 -3.22 3.53
C ASP A 51 -14.87 -1.75 3.93
N ALA A 52 -14.51 -1.51 5.19
CA ALA A 52 -14.15 -0.19 5.69
C ALA A 52 -12.80 0.30 5.12
N HIS A 53 -11.96 -0.63 4.68
CA HIS A 53 -10.64 -0.43 4.08
C HIS A 53 -10.65 -0.74 2.58
N GLY A 54 -11.68 -0.28 1.87
CA GLY A 54 -11.70 -0.30 0.40
C GLY A 54 -10.48 0.39 -0.22
N MET A 55 -10.23 0.14 -1.50
CA MET A 55 -9.04 0.62 -2.22
C MET A 55 -8.83 2.14 -2.08
N ARG A 56 -7.61 2.55 -1.69
CA ARG A 56 -7.18 3.94 -1.53
C ARG A 56 -5.86 4.12 -2.27
N PHE A 57 -5.70 5.26 -2.96
CA PHE A 57 -4.49 5.57 -3.74
C PHE A 57 -3.67 6.73 -3.16
N PHE A 58 -4.28 7.56 -2.29
CA PHE A 58 -3.65 8.76 -1.76
C PHE A 58 -3.71 8.83 -0.24
N HIS A 59 -4.91 8.87 0.35
CA HIS A 59 -5.13 8.90 1.80
C HIS A 59 -4.21 9.89 2.52
N ASP A 60 -4.40 11.19 2.26
CA ASP A 60 -3.56 12.28 2.77
C ASP A 60 -2.06 12.12 2.50
N GLY A 61 -1.68 11.36 1.47
CA GLY A 61 -0.28 11.06 1.16
C GLY A 61 0.32 9.92 1.97
N GLU A 62 -0.41 9.34 2.92
CA GLU A 62 0.02 8.17 3.68
C GLU A 62 0.21 6.95 2.78
N VAL A 63 -0.69 6.73 1.81
CA VAL A 63 -0.58 5.57 0.91
C VAL A 63 0.56 5.75 -0.10
N SER A 64 0.81 6.98 -0.53
CA SER A 64 1.81 7.29 -1.55
C SER A 64 3.22 7.42 -1.00
N PHE A 65 3.38 7.52 0.33
CA PHE A 65 4.69 7.67 0.96
C PHE A 65 5.51 6.36 0.87
N PRO A 66 6.76 6.41 0.38
CA PRO A 66 7.60 5.22 0.22
C PRO A 66 8.25 4.78 1.54
N TYR A 67 7.48 4.09 2.39
CA TYR A 67 7.98 3.62 3.69
C TYR A 67 9.13 2.62 3.55
N LEU A 68 10.19 2.83 4.34
CA LEU A 68 11.33 1.91 4.38
C LEU A 68 10.93 0.52 4.90
N SER A 69 9.98 0.46 5.84
CA SER A 69 9.46 -0.80 6.38
C SER A 69 8.83 -1.69 5.31
N ASP A 70 8.21 -1.09 4.28
CA ASP A 70 7.59 -1.84 3.20
C ASP A 70 8.65 -2.38 2.23
N GLY A 71 9.64 -1.53 1.88
CA GLY A 71 10.78 -1.95 1.07
C GLY A 71 11.54 -3.11 1.72
N MET A 72 11.81 -3.01 3.03
CA MET A 72 12.44 -4.10 3.78
C MET A 72 11.56 -5.35 3.81
N TRP A 73 10.24 -5.22 3.97
CA TRP A 73 9.34 -6.38 3.94
C TRP A 73 9.44 -7.12 2.60
N PHE A 74 9.41 -6.40 1.48
CA PHE A 74 9.58 -7.03 0.16
C PHE A 74 10.91 -7.76 0.02
N LEU A 75 12.01 -7.18 0.50
CA LEU A 75 13.32 -7.84 0.50
C LEU A 75 13.33 -9.12 1.34
N THR A 76 12.67 -9.14 2.51
CA THR A 76 12.55 -10.37 3.32
C THR A 76 11.75 -11.45 2.59
N GLN A 77 10.69 -11.08 1.85
CA GLN A 77 9.95 -12.05 1.05
C GLN A 77 10.78 -12.56 -0.13
N GLN A 78 11.58 -11.70 -0.78
CA GLN A 78 12.48 -12.13 -1.85
C GLN A 78 13.53 -13.11 -1.36
N GLN A 79 14.11 -12.88 -0.17
CA GLN A 79 14.99 -13.86 0.46
C GLN A 79 14.26 -15.18 0.75
N ARG A 80 13.06 -15.11 1.35
CA ARG A 80 12.24 -16.28 1.68
C ARG A 80 11.96 -17.16 0.47
N TRP A 81 11.68 -16.56 -0.69
CA TRP A 81 11.41 -17.28 -1.93
C TRP A 81 12.68 -17.64 -2.73
N GLY A 82 13.87 -17.42 -2.18
CA GLY A 82 15.15 -17.76 -2.82
C GLY A 82 15.52 -16.86 -4.00
N LEU A 83 14.89 -15.70 -4.16
CA LEU A 83 15.24 -14.72 -5.19
C LEU A 83 16.52 -13.95 -4.86
N LEU A 84 16.90 -13.92 -3.58
CA LEU A 84 18.17 -13.36 -3.11
C LEU A 84 19.05 -14.50 -2.57
N SER A 85 20.29 -14.56 -3.04
CA SER A 85 21.24 -15.63 -2.67
C SER A 85 21.84 -15.46 -1.26
N ALA A 86 21.72 -14.29 -0.65
CA ALA A 86 22.23 -13.98 0.68
C ALA A 86 21.36 -12.91 1.35
N GLU A 87 21.52 -12.73 2.66
CA GLU A 87 20.90 -11.63 3.41
C GLU A 87 21.54 -10.29 3.01
N PRO A 88 20.80 -9.38 2.36
CA PRO A 88 21.31 -8.04 2.12
C PRO A 88 21.27 -7.21 3.41
N ASP A 89 21.98 -6.09 3.43
CA ASP A 89 21.65 -5.01 4.34
C ASP A 89 20.30 -4.41 3.92
N TYR A 90 19.24 -4.93 4.53
CA TYR A 90 17.85 -4.56 4.26
C TYR A 90 17.62 -3.05 4.30
N LEU A 91 18.18 -2.39 5.30
CA LEU A 91 17.96 -0.96 5.50
C LEU A 91 18.73 -0.13 4.47
N ALA A 92 19.98 -0.50 4.18
CA ALA A 92 20.78 0.19 3.17
C ALA A 92 20.14 0.07 1.78
N VAL A 93 19.72 -1.13 1.39
CA VAL A 93 19.04 -1.35 0.11
C VAL A 93 17.70 -0.61 0.06
N ALA A 94 16.89 -0.68 1.12
CA ALA A 94 15.63 0.04 1.18
C ALA A 94 15.82 1.57 1.06
N LYS A 95 16.87 2.14 1.65
CA LYS A 95 17.20 3.58 1.52
C LYS A 95 17.67 3.97 0.13
N GLN A 96 18.35 3.08 -0.59
CA GLN A 96 18.78 3.34 -1.97
C GLN A 96 17.60 3.34 -2.93
N ILE A 97 16.64 2.44 -2.73
CA ILE A 97 15.46 2.29 -3.59
C ILE A 97 14.41 3.36 -3.25
N ASN A 98 14.09 3.54 -1.97
CA ASN A 98 13.04 4.47 -1.54
C ASN A 98 13.60 5.88 -1.41
N ARG A 99 13.41 6.68 -2.46
CA ARG A 99 13.81 8.10 -2.50
C ARG A 99 12.82 8.99 -1.75
N ILE A 100 12.81 8.84 -0.43
CA ILE A 100 11.99 9.65 0.50
C ILE A 100 12.35 11.13 0.37
N ASP A 101 13.62 11.44 0.13
CA ASP A 101 14.11 12.79 -0.11
C ASP A 101 13.38 13.47 -1.29
N VAL A 102 13.26 12.76 -2.42
CA VAL A 102 12.56 13.24 -3.61
C VAL A 102 11.06 13.39 -3.33
N TYR A 103 10.46 12.42 -2.62
CA TYR A 103 9.04 12.49 -2.25
C TYR A 103 8.74 13.70 -1.36
N ARG A 104 9.59 13.97 -0.36
CA ARG A 104 9.45 15.14 0.52
C ARG A 104 9.53 16.45 -0.26
N GLN A 105 10.49 16.57 -1.17
CA GLN A 105 10.62 17.75 -2.05
C GLN A 105 9.36 17.95 -2.89
N ALA A 106 8.84 16.89 -3.51
CA ALA A 106 7.62 16.95 -4.30
C ALA A 106 6.40 17.32 -3.43
N ALA A 107 6.25 16.72 -2.25
CA ALA A 107 5.17 17.00 -1.31
C ALA A 107 5.14 18.48 -0.87
N THR A 108 6.31 19.08 -0.64
CA THR A 108 6.44 20.52 -0.37
C THR A 108 6.08 21.36 -1.59
N ALA A 109 6.57 20.99 -2.78
CA ALA A 109 6.36 21.77 -4.00
C ALA A 109 4.89 21.84 -4.45
N VAL A 110 4.11 20.78 -4.23
CA VAL A 110 2.69 20.71 -4.66
C VAL A 110 1.70 21.33 -3.67
N GLY A 111 2.17 22.07 -2.66
CA GLY A 111 1.32 22.78 -1.70
C GLY A 111 1.21 22.12 -0.32
N GLY A 112 2.14 21.24 0.04
CA GLY A 112 2.24 20.68 1.40
C GLY A 112 1.34 19.48 1.65
N VAL A 113 1.58 18.37 0.92
CA VAL A 113 0.99 17.08 1.27
C VAL A 113 1.47 16.66 2.66
N ASN A 114 0.57 16.14 3.49
CA ASN A 114 0.93 15.65 4.81
C ASN A 114 1.98 14.54 4.71
N LEU A 115 3.07 14.72 5.44
CA LEU A 115 4.13 13.72 5.53
C LEU A 115 3.94 12.91 6.81
N PRO A 116 4.10 11.57 6.75
CA PRO A 116 4.13 10.74 7.95
C PRO A 116 5.22 11.18 8.91
N ALA A 117 4.96 11.05 10.22
CA ALA A 117 5.93 11.40 11.27
C ALA A 117 7.17 10.48 11.30
N SER A 118 7.08 9.30 10.67
CA SER A 118 8.13 8.29 10.62
C SER A 118 8.28 7.72 9.21
N GLU A 119 9.52 7.41 8.84
CA GLU A 119 9.85 6.69 7.58
C GLU A 119 9.50 5.20 7.65
N MET A 120 9.16 4.71 8.84
CA MET A 120 8.74 3.34 9.13
C MET A 120 7.27 3.32 9.55
N ARG A 121 6.54 2.28 9.14
CA ARG A 121 5.21 1.97 9.66
C ARG A 121 5.14 0.55 10.20
N ALA A 122 4.18 0.35 11.11
CA ALA A 122 3.83 -0.97 11.60
C ALA A 122 2.61 -1.53 10.86
N SER A 123 2.57 -2.83 10.63
CA SER A 123 1.47 -3.55 10.01
C SER A 123 1.26 -4.89 10.71
N THR A 124 0.01 -5.29 10.88
CA THR A 124 -0.33 -6.62 11.39
C THR A 124 -0.73 -7.49 10.20
N LEU A 125 -0.03 -8.61 10.03
CA LEU A 125 -0.27 -9.58 8.98
C LEU A 125 -1.51 -10.43 9.30
N ILE A 126 -2.01 -11.15 8.30
CA ILE A 126 -3.23 -11.98 8.42
C ILE A 126 -3.10 -13.10 9.46
N ASP A 127 -1.88 -13.57 9.73
CA ASP A 127 -1.57 -14.55 10.76
C ASP A 127 -1.42 -13.92 12.17
N GLY A 128 -1.72 -12.64 12.31
CA GLY A 128 -1.63 -11.88 13.56
C GLY A 128 -0.22 -11.40 13.90
N LYS A 129 0.81 -11.72 13.10
CA LYS A 129 2.18 -11.27 13.37
C LYS A 129 2.31 -9.78 13.07
N ARG A 130 3.01 -9.07 13.95
CA ARG A 130 3.31 -7.65 13.78
C ARG A 130 4.63 -7.46 13.05
N TRP A 131 4.63 -6.63 12.01
CA TRP A 131 5.78 -6.16 11.29
C TRP A 131 5.96 -4.67 11.52
N ASP A 132 7.13 -4.23 11.98
CA ASP A 132 7.44 -2.81 12.20
C ASP A 132 8.79 -2.38 11.61
N GLY A 133 9.44 -3.27 10.85
CA GLY A 133 10.74 -3.04 10.23
C GLY A 133 11.94 -3.15 11.17
N SER A 134 11.75 -3.48 12.46
CA SER A 134 12.85 -3.57 13.43
C SER A 134 13.71 -4.83 13.31
N ASN A 135 13.13 -5.93 12.79
CA ASN A 135 13.82 -7.23 12.69
C ASN A 135 13.53 -7.97 11.35
N PRO A 136 14.11 -7.52 10.23
CA PRO A 136 13.93 -8.17 8.93
C PRO A 136 14.44 -9.61 8.88
N GLY A 137 15.63 -9.89 9.44
CA GLY A 137 16.20 -11.25 9.45
C GLY A 137 15.35 -12.24 10.27
N GLY A 138 14.85 -11.81 11.42
CA GLY A 138 13.97 -12.63 12.25
C GLY A 138 12.61 -12.91 11.59
N LEU A 139 12.07 -11.99 10.77
CA LEU A 139 10.85 -12.26 10.02
C LEU A 139 11.06 -13.37 9.00
N CYS A 140 12.16 -13.34 8.23
CA CYS A 140 12.44 -14.38 7.24
C CYS A 140 12.54 -15.76 7.90
N GLN A 141 13.31 -15.87 8.99
CA GLN A 141 13.48 -17.14 9.73
C GLN A 141 12.17 -17.69 10.31
N GLN A 142 11.25 -16.82 10.74
CA GLN A 142 9.93 -17.23 11.27
C GLN A 142 8.96 -17.77 10.21
N PHE A 143 9.29 -17.59 8.93
CA PHE A 143 8.47 -18.03 7.81
C PHE A 143 9.19 -19.02 6.87
N CYS A 144 10.43 -19.39 7.20
CA CYS A 144 11.11 -20.53 6.62
C CYS A 144 10.40 -21.81 7.11
N CYS A 145 9.78 -22.52 6.17
CA CYS A 145 9.26 -23.87 6.35
C CYS A 145 10.23 -24.86 5.70
#